data_AF-K9AWC4-F1
#
_entry.id   AF-K9AWC4-F1
#
_cell.length_a   1.000
_cell.length_b   1.000
_cell.length_c   1.000
_cell.angle_alpha   90.00
_cell.angle_beta   90.00
_cell.angle_gamma   90.00
#
_symmetry.space_group_name_H-M   'P 1'
#
loop_
_entity.id
_entity.type
_entity.pdbx_description
1 polymer ?
#
loop_
_entity_poly.entity_id
_entity_poly.type
_entity_poly.pdbx_seq_one_letter_code
_entity_poly.pdbx_strand_id
1 'polypeptide(L)' 'MLREDDIEQAIKEGKTKNLIEHLEDIIAQKALVITNGNMTRAAELISLNRGTLAKRNKRFLQKRAAG' A
#
# COMPACT_ATOMS: atom_id res chain seq x y z
N MET A 1 11.20 -2.06 9.88
CA MET A 1 11.67 -2.61 8.59
C MET A 1 11.05 -3.98 8.47
N LEU A 2 10.39 -4.30 7.36
CA LEU A 2 9.83 -5.64 7.16
C LEU A 2 10.97 -6.64 7.05
N ARG A 3 10.92 -7.71 7.85
CA ARG A 3 11.90 -8.81 7.89
C ARG A 3 11.27 -10.12 7.44
N GLU A 4 12.09 -11.12 7.17
CA GLU A 4 11.63 -12.47 6.84
C GLU A 4 10.75 -13.06 7.95
N ASP A 5 11.12 -12.85 9.23
CA ASP A 5 10.34 -13.29 10.38
C ASP A 5 8.90 -12.73 10.39
N ASP A 6 8.71 -11.48 9.95
CA ASP A 6 7.37 -10.86 9.86
C ASP A 6 6.51 -11.56 8.77
N ILE A 7 7.15 -11.99 7.68
CA ILE A 7 6.50 -12.72 6.59
C ILE A 7 6.14 -14.13 7.07
N GLU A 8 7.07 -14.83 7.72
CA GLU A 8 6.81 -16.14 8.31
C GLU A 8 5.65 -16.10 9.31
N GLN A 9 5.65 -15.10 10.19
CA GLN A 9 4.59 -14.94 11.17
C GLN A 9 3.24 -14.69 10.47
N ALA A 10 3.19 -13.83 9.45
CA ALA A 10 1.97 -13.60 8.68
C ALA A 10 1.45 -14.89 8.00
N ILE A 11 2.34 -15.77 7.54
CA ILE A 11 1.97 -17.08 6.99
C ILE A 11 1.41 -17.98 8.09
N LYS A 12 2.14 -18.13 9.21
CA LYS A 12 1.74 -18.98 10.36
C LYS A 12 0.37 -18.56 10.93
N GLU A 13 0.08 -17.26 10.94
CA GLU A 13 -1.18 -16.70 11.44
C GLU A 13 -2.30 -16.62 10.39
N GLY A 14 -2.06 -17.02 9.13
CA GLY A 14 -3.04 -16.89 8.05
C GLY A 14 -3.36 -15.44 7.67
N LYS A 15 -2.47 -14.49 7.99
CA LYS A 15 -2.62 -13.04 7.77
C LYS A 15 -1.82 -12.51 6.57
N THR A 16 -1.29 -13.38 5.72
CA THR A 16 -0.49 -13.01 4.53
C THR A 16 -1.19 -11.95 3.66
N LYS A 17 -2.49 -12.08 3.44
CA LYS A 17 -3.27 -11.10 2.65
C LYS A 17 -3.23 -9.70 3.27
N ASN A 18 -3.34 -9.61 4.59
CA ASN A 18 -3.31 -8.33 5.30
C ASN A 18 -1.94 -7.67 5.19
N LEU A 19 -0.86 -8.46 5.26
CA LEU A 19 0.51 -7.98 5.09
C LEU A 19 0.71 -7.42 3.67
N ILE A 20 0.30 -8.16 2.64
CA ILE A 20 0.39 -7.71 1.24
C ILE A 20 -0.41 -6.42 1.06
N GLU A 21 -1.66 -6.36 1.50
CA GLU A 21 -2.49 -5.16 1.38
C GLU A 21 -1.88 -3.95 2.11
N HIS A 22 -1.25 -4.17 3.26
CA HIS A 22 -0.55 -3.10 3.99
C HIS A 22 0.66 -2.57 3.20
N LEU A 23 1.47 -3.45 2.62
CA LEU A 23 2.58 -3.06 1.76
C LEU A 23 2.12 -2.31 0.52
N GLU A 24 1.06 -2.79 -0.13
CA GLU A 24 0.44 -2.12 -1.27
C GLU A 24 -0.05 -0.71 -0.92
N ASP A 25 -0.67 -0.54 0.24
CA ASP A 25 -1.11 0.75 0.75
C ASP A 25 0.10 1.69 0.99
N ILE A 26 1.19 1.21 1.60
CA ILE A 26 2.43 1.99 1.81
C ILE A 26 3.08 2.40 0.50
N ILE A 27 3.20 1.47 -0.47
CA ILE A 27 3.79 1.73 -1.78
C ILE A 27 3.00 2.82 -2.51
N ALA A 28 1.67 2.71 -2.51
CA ALA A 28 0.78 3.72 -3.09
C ALA A 28 1.02 5.12 -2.50
N GLN A 29 1.14 5.23 -1.18
CA GLN A 29 1.42 6.51 -0.51
C GLN A 29 2.78 7.08 -0.88
N LYS A 30 3.82 6.25 -0.84
CA LYS A 30 5.18 6.68 -1.17
C LYS A 30 5.28 7.15 -2.62
N ALA A 31 4.61 6.46 -3.54
CA ALA A 31 4.53 6.88 -4.94
C ALA A 31 3.88 8.26 -5.07
N LEU A 32 2.78 8.52 -4.36
CA LEU A 32 2.14 9.83 -4.34
C LEU A 32 3.04 10.92 -3.75
N VAL A 33 3.80 10.63 -2.69
CA VAL A 33 4.77 11.60 -2.13
C VAL A 33 5.87 11.91 -3.14
N ILE A 34 6.46 10.89 -3.77
CA ILE A 34 7.53 11.04 -4.79
C ILE A 34 7.06 11.89 -5.97
N THR A 35 5.78 11.79 -6.35
CA THR A 35 5.22 12.54 -7.49
C THR A 35 4.48 13.81 -7.10
N ASN A 36 4.64 14.29 -5.85
CA ASN A 36 3.94 15.47 -5.32
C ASN A 36 2.42 15.41 -5.54
N GLY A 37 1.81 14.25 -5.32
CA GLY A 37 0.38 14.01 -5.44
C GLY A 37 -0.12 13.76 -6.86
N ASN A 38 0.75 13.75 -7.88
CA ASN A 38 0.34 13.42 -9.24
C ASN A 38 -0.05 11.93 -9.34
N MET A 39 -1.36 11.68 -9.34
CA MET A 39 -1.95 10.35 -9.33
C MET A 39 -1.61 9.52 -10.57
N THR A 40 -1.61 10.12 -11.76
CA THR A 40 -1.31 9.40 -13.01
C THR A 40 0.16 8.96 -13.02
N ARG A 41 1.07 9.89 -12.72
CA ARG A 41 2.51 9.58 -12.65
C ARG A 41 2.84 8.58 -11.54
N ALA A 42 2.19 8.70 -10.38
CA ALA A 42 2.37 7.75 -9.29
C ALA A 42 1.95 6.34 -9.71
N ALA A 43 0.81 6.23 -10.40
CA ALA A 43 0.30 4.95 -10.88
C ALA A 43 1.23 4.31 -11.92
N GLU A 44 1.77 5.11 -12.85
CA GLU A 44 2.77 4.67 -13.83
C GLU A 44 4.04 4.15 -13.15
N LEU A 45 4.58 4.87 -12.17
CA LEU A 45 5.81 4.50 -11.46
C LEU A 45 5.72 3.15 -10.73
N ILE A 46 4.53 2.75 -10.27
CA ILE A 46 4.31 1.48 -9.57
C ILE A 46 3.53 0.47 -10.40
N SER A 47 3.41 0.72 -11.71
CA SER A 47 2.74 -0.16 -12.67
C SER A 47 1.31 -0.55 -12.27
N LEU A 48 0.55 0.42 -11.76
CA LEU A 48 -0.86 0.26 -11.42
C LEU A 48 -1.74 1.12 -12.31
N ASN A 49 -3.00 0.68 -12.45
CA ASN A 49 -4.04 1.51 -13.03
C ASN A 49 -4.37 2.65 -12.05
N ARG A 50 -4.58 3.87 -12.57
CA ARG A 50 -4.94 5.06 -11.77
C ARG A 50 -6.11 4.81 -10.81
N GLY A 51 -7.13 4.07 -11.25
CA GLY A 51 -8.30 3.74 -10.43
C GLY A 51 -7.98 2.83 -9.24
N THR A 52 -7.07 1.86 -9.43
CA THR A 52 -6.60 0.98 -8.36
C THR A 52 -5.80 1.76 -7.32
N LEU A 53 -4.90 2.64 -7.77
CA LEU A 53 -4.16 3.53 -6.89
C LEU A 53 -5.09 4.43 -6.08
N ALA A 54 -6.10 5.03 -6.72
CA ALA A 54 -7.08 5.88 -6.02
C ALA A 54 -7.85 5.12 -4.93
N LYS A 55 -8.28 3.89 -5.19
CA LYS A 55 -8.95 3.03 -4.19
C LYS A 55 -8.03 2.71 -3.01
N ARG A 56 -6.76 2.35 -3.27
CA ARG A 56 -5.75 2.08 -2.23
C ARG A 56 -5.47 3.33 -1.38
N ASN A 57 -5.29 4.48 -2.01
CA ASN A 57 -5.10 5.76 -1.33
C ASN A 57 -6.28 6.08 -0.40
N LYS A 58 -7.52 5.93 -0.89
CA LYS A 58 -8.73 6.15 -0.09
C LYS A 58 -8.78 5.23 1.12
N ARG A 59 -8.53 3.92 0.93
CA ARG A 59 -8.52 2.92 2.01
C ARG A 59 -7.46 3.25 3.08
N PHE A 60 -6.26 3.65 2.66
CA PHE A 60 -5.20 4.04 3.58
C PHE A 60 -5.58 5.26 4.44
N LEU A 61 -6.13 6.30 3.83
CA LEU A 61 -6.59 7.49 4.55
C LEU A 61 -7.70 7.17 5.56
N GLN A 62 -8.62 6.27 5.22
CA GLN A 62 -9.66 5.80 6.14
C GLN A 62 -9.06 5.04 7.33
N LYS A 63 -8.12 4.13 7.10
CA LYS A 63 -7.42 3.39 8.17
C LYS A 63 -6.67 4.35 9.11
N ARG A 64 -6.03 5.40 8.57
CA ARG A 64 -5.34 6.43 9.38
C ARG A 64 -6.25 7.33 10.17
N ALA A 65 -7.48 7.56 9.71
CA ALA A 65 -8.46 8.37 10.43
C ALA A 65 -9.18 7.59 11.54
N ALA A 66 -9.13 6.26 11.50
CA ALA A 66 -9.81 5.36 12.42
C ALA A 66 -8.94 4.87 13.60
N GLY A 67 -7.64 5.17 13.59
CA GLY A 67 -6.69 4.87 14.67
C GLY A 67 -6.03 6.12 15.18
#